data_AF-A0A835AFT9-F1
#
_entry.id   AF-A0A835AFT9-F1
#
_cell.length_a   1.000
_cell.length_b   1.000
_cell.length_c   1.000
_cell.angle_alpha   90.00
_cell.angle_beta   90.00
_cell.angle_gamma   90.00
#
_symmetry.space_group_name_H-M   'P 1'
#
loop_
_entity.id
_entity.type
_entity.pdbx_description
1 polymer ?
#
loop_
_entity_poly.entity_id
_entity_poly.type
_entity_poly.pdbx_seq_one_letter_code
_entity_poly.pdbx_strand_id
1 'polypeptide(L)'
;MWTMLLHASMAQQPPAPAPAPIPPSECPSYCTSRCTPICHGDSDAMARRCSSIRSDEYARCFNGCAGQCDGNSGYARGSSCVIDSPCSPCACGSPCAQRCCKSCTGSADGAYSMCMMGQSKDFSYCLSSCTNVCTSECVNGSVFAP
;
A
#
# COMPACT_ATOMS: atom_id res chain seq x y z
N MET A 1 -38.44 65.35 -8.80
CA MET A 1 -37.44 64.46 -8.17
C MET A 1 -37.69 63.05 -8.66
N TRP A 2 -36.73 62.50 -9.40
CA TRP A 2 -36.76 61.13 -9.93
C TRP A 2 -35.95 60.24 -8.99
N THR A 3 -36.57 59.21 -8.41
CA THR A 3 -35.86 58.11 -7.77
C THR A 3 -35.88 56.93 -8.73
N MET A 4 -34.79 56.76 -9.48
CA MET A 4 -34.54 55.58 -10.29
C MET A 4 -34.36 54.37 -9.36
N LEU A 5 -35.29 53.42 -9.43
CA LEU A 5 -35.18 52.09 -8.84
C LEU A 5 -34.13 51.28 -9.61
N LEU A 6 -32.91 51.20 -9.09
CA LEU A 6 -31.87 50.28 -9.56
C LEU A 6 -32.28 48.84 -9.20
N HIS A 7 -32.93 48.15 -10.14
CA HIS A 7 -33.06 46.70 -10.11
C HIS A 7 -31.69 46.08 -10.37
N ALA A 8 -31.03 45.62 -9.31
CA ALA A 8 -29.83 44.80 -9.41
C ALA A 8 -30.21 43.46 -10.05
N SER A 9 -29.95 43.32 -11.35
CA SER A 9 -30.00 42.05 -12.07
C SER A 9 -28.97 41.10 -11.49
N MET A 10 -29.40 40.21 -10.60
CA MET A 10 -28.71 38.96 -10.30
C MET A 10 -28.77 38.12 -11.59
N ALA A 11 -27.70 38.14 -12.38
CA ALA A 11 -27.54 37.20 -13.48
C ALA A 11 -27.48 35.78 -12.90
N GLN A 12 -28.60 35.06 -12.96
CA GLN A 12 -28.63 33.62 -12.72
C GLN A 12 -27.80 32.98 -13.82
N GLN A 13 -26.58 32.57 -13.49
CA GLN A 13 -25.79 31.71 -14.37
C GLN A 13 -26.62 30.44 -14.60
N PRO A 14 -26.90 30.06 -15.86
CA PRO A 14 -27.62 28.82 -16.14
C PRO A 14 -26.90 27.66 -15.46
N PRO A 15 -27.62 26.69 -14.87
CA PRO A 15 -26.97 25.48 -14.39
C PRO A 15 -26.13 24.90 -15.54
N ALA A 16 -24.85 24.61 -15.24
CA ALA A 16 -23.97 24.01 -16.22
C ALA A 16 -24.67 22.76 -16.80
N PRO A 17 -24.60 22.53 -18.11
CA PRO A 17 -25.19 21.33 -18.72
C PRO A 17 -24.71 20.10 -17.95
N ALA A 18 -25.65 19.21 -17.60
CA ALA A 18 -25.28 17.93 -17.02
C ALA A 18 -24.23 17.27 -17.94
N PRO A 19 -23.16 16.66 -17.38
CA PRO A 19 -22.14 16.00 -18.19
C PRO A 19 -22.82 15.05 -19.17
N ALA A 20 -22.43 15.13 -20.45
CA ALA A 20 -22.93 14.21 -21.45
C ALA A 20 -22.63 12.77 -21.02
N PRO A 21 -23.54 11.80 -21.27
CA PRO A 21 -23.28 10.40 -21.00
C PRO A 21 -21.99 9.95 -21.70
N ILE A 22 -21.12 9.26 -20.97
CA ILE A 22 -19.89 8.71 -21.53
C ILE A 22 -20.28 7.69 -22.61
N PRO A 23 -19.72 7.76 -23.82
CA PRO A 23 -20.01 6.77 -24.84
C PRO A 23 -19.47 5.39 -24.41
N PRO A 24 -20.18 4.29 -24.72
CA PRO A 24 -19.78 2.94 -24.32
C PRO A 24 -18.34 2.56 -24.69
N SER A 25 -17.80 3.12 -25.78
CA SER A 25 -16.42 2.92 -26.23
C SER A 25 -15.36 3.55 -25.33
N GLU A 26 -15.72 4.56 -24.53
CA GLU A 26 -14.80 5.24 -23.60
C GLU A 26 -14.85 4.66 -22.19
N CYS A 27 -15.84 3.81 -21.90
CA CYS A 27 -15.99 3.14 -20.60
C CYS A 27 -14.75 2.36 -20.15
N PRO A 28 -14.06 1.55 -20.99
CA PRO A 28 -12.87 0.83 -20.54
C PRO A 28 -11.75 1.75 -20.06
N SER A 29 -11.48 2.85 -20.78
CA SER A 29 -10.45 3.83 -20.43
C SER A 29 -10.84 4.65 -19.19
N TYR A 30 -12.09 5.10 -19.12
CA TYR A 30 -12.64 5.76 -17.94
C TYR A 30 -12.51 4.87 -16.71
N CYS A 31 -12.94 3.62 -16.81
CA CYS A 31 -12.93 2.67 -15.70
C CYS A 31 -11.54 2.27 -15.26
N THR A 32 -10.61 2.06 -16.20
CA THR A 32 -9.20 1.85 -15.86
C THR A 32 -8.67 3.04 -15.05
N SER A 33 -8.92 4.28 -15.49
CA SER A 33 -8.45 5.49 -14.80
C SER A 33 -9.03 5.66 -13.38
N ARG A 34 -10.25 5.17 -13.15
CA ARG A 34 -10.90 5.18 -11.84
C ARG A 34 -10.40 4.07 -10.93
N CYS A 35 -10.21 2.87 -11.47
CA CYS A 35 -9.83 1.67 -10.73
C CYS A 35 -8.34 1.61 -10.38
N THR A 36 -7.46 2.12 -11.25
CA THR A 36 -6.02 2.16 -11.00
C THR A 36 -5.63 2.78 -9.65
N PRO A 37 -6.08 4.00 -9.27
CA PRO A 37 -5.71 4.59 -7.98
C PRO A 37 -6.28 3.82 -6.78
N ILE A 38 -7.47 3.22 -6.91
CA ILE A 38 -8.10 2.40 -5.86
C ILE A 38 -7.25 1.17 -5.59
N CYS A 39 -6.96 0.41 -6.65
CA CYS A 39 -6.18 -0.81 -6.56
C CYS A 39 -4.71 -0.54 -6.18
N HIS A 40 -4.15 0.61 -6.54
CA HIS A 40 -2.86 1.04 -6.02
C HIS A 40 -2.91 1.24 -4.50
N GLY A 41 -3.95 1.89 -3.99
CA GLY A 41 -4.14 2.06 -2.54
C GLY A 41 -4.17 0.73 -1.78
N ASP A 42 -4.90 -0.25 -2.31
CA ASP A 42 -4.97 -1.61 -1.72
C ASP A 42 -3.62 -2.34 -1.80
N SER A 43 -2.96 -2.25 -2.95
CA SER A 43 -1.62 -2.82 -3.17
C SER A 43 -0.58 -2.20 -2.24
N ASP A 44 -0.62 -0.89 -2.00
CA ASP A 44 0.28 -0.19 -1.09
C ASP A 44 -0.02 -0.53 0.38
N ALA A 45 -1.30 -0.75 0.72
CA ALA A 45 -1.67 -1.27 2.04
C ALA A 45 -1.10 -2.68 2.25
N MET A 46 -1.14 -3.53 1.23
CA MET A 46 -0.56 -4.87 1.29
C MET A 46 0.97 -4.83 1.41
N ALA A 47 1.66 -3.98 0.65
CA ALA A 47 3.12 -3.79 0.78
C ALA A 47 3.53 -3.37 2.19
N ARG A 48 2.75 -2.48 2.83
CA ARG A 48 2.96 -2.09 4.23
C ARG A 48 2.79 -3.26 5.18
N ARG A 49 1.80 -4.13 4.96
CA ARG A 49 1.64 -5.39 5.73
C ARG A 49 2.83 -6.32 5.53
N CYS A 50 3.31 -6.48 4.30
CA CYS A 50 4.51 -7.29 4.02
C CYS A 50 5.73 -6.77 4.76
N SER A 51 5.90 -5.44 4.83
CA SER A 51 6.99 -4.81 5.58
C SER A 51 6.90 -5.08 7.09
N SER A 52 5.69 -5.12 7.65
CA SER A 52 5.46 -5.54 9.04
C SER A 52 5.86 -7.00 9.24
N ILE A 53 5.41 -7.91 8.37
CA ILE A 53 5.74 -9.34 8.42
C ILE A 53 7.26 -9.54 8.43
N ARG A 54 7.98 -8.80 7.56
CA ARG A 54 9.45 -8.84 7.51
C ARG A 54 10.05 -8.54 8.90
N SER A 55 9.61 -7.44 9.51
CA SER A 55 10.10 -6.97 10.81
C SER A 55 9.76 -7.95 11.94
N ASP A 56 8.53 -8.46 11.96
CA ASP A 56 8.04 -9.40 12.97
C ASP A 56 8.73 -10.76 12.87
N GLU A 57 8.99 -11.24 11.65
CA GLU A 57 9.68 -12.50 11.41
C GLU A 57 11.14 -12.42 11.86
N TYR A 58 11.82 -11.32 11.52
CA TYR A 58 13.16 -11.07 12.02
C TYR A 58 13.19 -11.01 13.55
N ALA A 59 12.31 -10.23 14.17
CA ALA A 59 12.30 -10.07 15.62
C ALA A 59 12.06 -11.40 16.35
N ARG A 60 11.12 -12.22 15.86
CA ARG A 60 10.85 -13.56 16.43
C ARG A 60 12.04 -14.50 16.25
N CYS A 61 12.58 -14.59 15.04
CA CYS A 61 13.74 -15.42 14.75
C CYS A 61 14.96 -14.98 15.58
N PHE A 62 15.24 -13.67 15.60
CA PHE A 62 16.40 -13.11 16.27
C PHE A 62 16.32 -13.30 17.77
N ASN A 63 15.19 -12.99 18.41
CA ASN A 63 15.01 -13.20 19.85
C ASN A 63 15.15 -14.68 20.25
N GLY A 64 14.62 -15.60 19.42
CA GLY A 64 14.77 -17.04 19.64
C GLY A 64 16.23 -17.49 19.53
N CYS A 65 16.92 -17.06 18.47
CA CYS A 65 18.31 -17.43 18.23
C CYS A 65 19.28 -16.78 19.23
N ALA A 66 19.13 -15.48 19.48
CA ALA A 66 19.96 -14.74 20.42
C ALA A 66 19.75 -15.17 21.87
N GLY A 67 18.57 -15.68 22.22
CA GLY A 67 18.29 -16.28 23.52
C GLY A 67 19.12 -17.53 23.82
N GLN A 68 19.65 -18.19 22.78
CA GLN A 68 20.53 -19.36 22.88
C GLN A 68 22.02 -19.01 22.87
N CYS A 69 22.38 -17.73 22.71
CA CYS A 69 23.78 -17.30 22.76
C CYS A 69 24.32 -17.35 24.18
N ASP A 70 25.50 -17.97 24.35
CA ASP A 70 26.23 -17.96 25.62
C ASP A 70 26.64 -16.53 26.02
N GLY A 71 26.34 -16.16 27.26
CA GLY A 71 26.66 -14.84 27.84
C GLY A 71 25.42 -14.12 28.38
N ASN A 72 25.54 -13.54 29.59
CA ASN A 72 24.41 -12.95 30.31
C ASN A 72 24.21 -11.44 30.01
N SER A 73 24.98 -10.85 29.10
CA SER A 73 24.86 -9.43 28.74
C SER A 73 23.95 -9.23 27.52
N GLY A 74 23.21 -8.13 27.49
CA GLY A 74 22.44 -7.73 26.30
C GLY A 74 23.30 -7.61 25.03
N TYR A 75 24.59 -7.28 25.20
CA TYR A 75 25.60 -7.31 24.14
C TYR A 75 25.92 -8.71 23.60
N ALA A 76 25.92 -9.74 24.45
CA ALA A 76 26.09 -11.13 24.00
C ALA A 76 24.87 -11.61 23.20
N ARG A 77 23.68 -11.13 23.56
CA ARG A 77 22.39 -11.41 22.90
C ARG A 77 22.08 -10.43 21.76
N GLY A 78 22.99 -9.52 21.43
CA GLY A 78 22.84 -8.58 20.32
C GLY A 78 21.57 -7.73 20.33
N SER A 79 21.18 -7.21 21.50
CA SER A 79 19.98 -6.37 21.68
C SER A 79 19.94 -5.10 20.80
N SER A 80 21.04 -4.72 20.16
CA SER A 80 21.17 -3.59 19.22
C SER A 80 21.04 -3.99 17.74
N CYS A 81 20.83 -5.28 17.45
CA CYS A 81 20.82 -5.82 16.10
C CYS A 81 19.40 -5.74 15.53
N VAL A 82 19.18 -4.91 14.51
CA VAL A 82 17.87 -4.74 13.83
C VAL A 82 17.91 -5.25 12.39
N ILE A 83 16.74 -5.49 11.81
CA ILE A 83 16.56 -6.16 10.51
C ILE A 83 17.28 -5.50 9.32
N ASP A 84 17.54 -4.20 9.40
CA ASP A 84 18.28 -3.44 8.38
C ASP A 84 19.72 -3.09 8.82
N SER A 85 20.18 -3.62 9.95
CA SER A 85 21.56 -3.43 10.39
C SER A 85 22.50 -4.27 9.53
N PRO A 86 23.70 -3.76 9.20
CA PRO A 86 24.77 -4.64 8.76
C PRO A 86 25.08 -5.54 9.96
N CYS A 87 24.71 -6.82 9.87
CA CYS A 87 24.88 -7.89 10.88
C CYS A 87 26.36 -8.09 11.26
N SER A 88 26.93 -7.07 11.90
CA SER A 88 28.35 -6.81 12.08
C SER A 88 28.66 -6.84 13.57
N PRO A 89 29.94 -7.01 13.95
CA PRO A 89 30.34 -6.96 15.35
C PRO A 89 29.91 -5.67 16.05
N CYS A 90 29.99 -4.54 15.34
CA CYS A 90 29.62 -3.23 15.88
C CYS A 90 28.10 -3.07 16.09
N ALA A 91 27.26 -3.73 15.28
CA ALA A 91 25.81 -3.66 15.39
C ALA A 91 25.22 -4.72 16.35
N CYS A 92 25.84 -5.89 16.43
CA CYS A 92 25.24 -7.06 17.10
C CYS A 92 26.06 -7.57 18.30
N GLY A 93 27.22 -6.97 18.59
CA GLY A 93 28.00 -7.17 19.82
C GLY A 93 28.74 -8.51 19.93
N SER A 94 28.17 -9.62 19.45
CA SER A 94 28.74 -10.97 19.57
C SER A 94 28.74 -11.74 18.24
N PRO A 95 29.65 -12.71 18.04
CA PRO A 95 29.64 -13.58 16.87
C PRO A 95 28.36 -14.43 16.77
N CYS A 96 27.79 -14.82 17.92
CA CYS A 96 26.54 -15.58 17.96
C CYS A 96 25.37 -14.74 17.44
N ALA A 97 25.20 -13.53 17.97
CA ALA A 97 24.17 -12.60 17.50
C ALA A 97 24.36 -12.21 16.02
N GLN A 98 25.60 -12.10 15.53
CA GLN A 98 25.86 -11.87 14.10
C GLN A 98 25.36 -13.02 13.22
N ARG A 99 25.57 -14.28 13.63
CA ARG A 99 25.04 -15.45 12.91
C ARG A 99 23.52 -15.46 12.93
N CYS A 100 22.92 -15.20 14.09
CA CYS A 100 21.47 -15.06 14.23
C CYS A 100 20.92 -13.98 13.31
N CYS A 101 21.52 -12.79 13.29
CA CYS A 101 21.12 -11.71 12.42
C CYS A 101 21.14 -12.11 10.94
N LYS A 102 22.26 -12.66 10.45
CA LYS A 102 22.38 -13.06 9.04
C LYS A 102 21.34 -14.12 8.66
N SER A 103 21.14 -15.12 9.52
CA SER A 103 20.16 -16.17 9.29
C SER A 103 18.73 -15.62 9.30
N CYS A 104 18.39 -14.80 10.29
CA CYS A 104 17.05 -14.27 10.46
C CYS A 104 16.69 -13.19 9.46
N THR A 105 17.65 -12.40 8.99
CA THR A 105 17.46 -11.49 7.83
C THR A 105 17.08 -12.30 6.60
N GLY A 106 17.78 -13.41 6.31
CA GLY A 106 17.43 -14.29 5.20
C GLY A 106 16.02 -14.89 5.31
N SER A 107 15.62 -15.34 6.50
CA SER A 107 14.25 -15.84 6.75
C SER A 107 13.20 -14.75 6.56
N ALA A 108 13.45 -13.55 7.10
CA ALA A 108 12.53 -12.43 7.00
C ALA A 108 12.39 -11.92 5.56
N ASP A 109 13.49 -11.82 4.81
CA ASP A 109 13.48 -11.45 3.39
C ASP A 109 12.76 -12.50 2.54
N GLY A 110 12.87 -13.78 2.88
CA GLY A 110 12.10 -14.87 2.27
C GLY A 110 10.59 -14.68 2.46
N ALA A 111 10.15 -14.45 3.71
CA ALA A 111 8.75 -14.20 4.02
C ALA A 111 8.21 -12.92 3.35
N TYR A 112 9.01 -11.84 3.35
CA TYR A 112 8.69 -10.60 2.67
C TYR A 112 8.53 -10.78 1.17
N SER A 113 9.47 -11.47 0.52
CA SER A 113 9.43 -11.72 -0.92
C SER A 113 8.19 -12.53 -1.31
N MET A 114 7.83 -13.54 -0.51
CA MET A 114 6.58 -14.29 -0.72
C MET A 114 5.34 -13.41 -0.57
N CYS A 115 5.32 -12.52 0.41
CA CYS A 115 4.21 -11.58 0.60
C CYS A 115 4.10 -10.58 -0.57
N MET A 116 5.21 -10.02 -1.02
CA MET A 116 5.24 -9.07 -2.16
C MET A 116 4.84 -9.73 -3.49
N MET A 117 5.10 -11.03 -3.67
CA MET A 117 4.56 -11.77 -4.82
C MET A 117 3.02 -11.83 -4.81
N GLY A 118 2.40 -11.84 -3.62
CA GLY A 118 0.95 -11.72 -3.47
C GLY A 118 0.44 -10.33 -3.85
N GLN A 119 1.15 -9.28 -3.41
CA GLN A 119 0.78 -7.88 -3.64
C GLN A 119 0.60 -7.54 -5.14
N SER A 120 1.50 -8.00 -6.01
CA SER A 120 1.38 -7.75 -7.46
C SER A 120 0.18 -8.46 -8.11
N LYS A 121 -0.19 -9.63 -7.58
CA LYS A 121 -1.40 -10.35 -7.99
C LYS A 121 -2.65 -9.61 -7.50
N ASP A 122 -2.64 -9.13 -6.26
CA ASP A 122 -3.78 -8.40 -5.69
C ASP A 122 -4.09 -7.14 -6.49
N PHE A 123 -3.08 -6.38 -6.91
CA PHE A 123 -3.27 -5.24 -7.80
C PHE A 123 -3.94 -5.65 -9.12
N SER A 124 -3.43 -6.70 -9.76
CA SER A 124 -3.93 -7.18 -11.05
C SER A 124 -5.38 -7.71 -10.94
N TYR A 125 -5.69 -8.45 -9.87
CA TYR A 125 -7.04 -8.95 -9.61
C TYR A 125 -8.02 -7.83 -9.28
N CYS A 126 -7.61 -6.88 -8.44
CA CYS A 126 -8.41 -5.69 -8.14
C CYS A 126 -8.70 -4.91 -9.43
N LEU A 127 -7.67 -4.62 -10.25
CA LEU A 127 -7.83 -3.81 -11.45
C LEU A 127 -8.77 -4.48 -12.45
N SER A 128 -8.60 -5.78 -12.67
CA SER A 128 -9.47 -6.57 -13.55
C SER A 128 -10.91 -6.57 -13.05
N SER A 129 -11.14 -6.88 -11.77
CA SER A 129 -12.47 -6.93 -11.17
C SER A 129 -13.17 -5.57 -11.21
N CYS A 130 -12.49 -4.52 -10.72
CA CYS A 130 -13.00 -3.16 -10.68
C CYS A 130 -13.31 -2.64 -12.10
N THR A 131 -12.42 -2.85 -13.06
CA THR A 131 -12.62 -2.38 -14.44
C THR A 131 -13.81 -3.08 -15.09
N ASN A 132 -14.00 -4.38 -14.85
CA ASN A 132 -15.15 -5.13 -15.38
C ASN A 132 -16.48 -4.63 -14.82
N VAL A 133 -16.56 -4.44 -13.49
CA VAL A 133 -17.76 -3.91 -12.83
C VAL A 133 -18.05 -2.50 -13.33
N CYS A 134 -17.06 -1.62 -13.30
CA CYS A 134 -17.21 -0.26 -13.78
C CYS A 134 -17.62 -0.20 -15.26
N THR A 135 -17.03 -1.04 -16.12
CA THR A 135 -17.36 -1.02 -17.55
C THR A 135 -18.81 -1.47 -17.76
N SER A 136 -19.28 -2.48 -17.01
CA SER A 136 -20.67 -2.91 -17.06
C SER A 136 -21.63 -1.79 -16.62
N GLU A 137 -21.32 -1.09 -15.53
CA GLU A 137 -22.14 0.02 -15.03
C GLU A 137 -22.12 1.22 -15.99
N CYS A 138 -20.95 1.56 -16.53
CA CYS A 138 -20.77 2.65 -17.47
C CYS A 138 -21.54 2.43 -18.77
N VAL A 139 -21.49 1.21 -19.33
CA VAL A 139 -22.26 0.86 -20.55
C VAL A 139 -23.77 0.88 -20.28
N ASN A 140 -24.19 0.55 -19.06
CA ASN A 140 -25.60 0.59 -18.64
C ASN A 140 -26.08 2.00 -18.23
N GLY A 141 -25.22 3.02 -18.26
CA GLY A 141 -25.56 4.39 -17.86
C GLY A 141 -25.67 4.61 -16.35
N SER A 142 -25.15 3.68 -15.55
CA SER A 142 -25.09 3.77 -14.09
C SER A 142 -23.84 4.50 -13.63
N VAL A 143 -23.95 5.20 -12.48
CA VAL A 143 -22.79 5.83 -11.84
C VAL A 143 -21.96 4.75 -11.15
N PHE A 144 -20.71 4.58 -11.58
CA PHE A 144 -19.75 3.73 -10.90
C PHE A 144 -19.46 4.26 -9.50
N ALA A 145 -19.86 3.49 -8.48
CA ALA A 145 -19.56 3.73 -7.08
C ALA A 145 -18.63 2.61 -6.58
N PRO A 146 -17.32 2.86 -6.44
CA PRO A 146 -16.36 1.86 -5.97
C PRO A 146 -16.57 1.46 -4.51
#